data_AF-A0A655NYK9-F1
#
_entry.id   AF-A0A655NYK9-F1
#
_cell.length_a   1.000
_cell.length_b   1.000
_cell.length_c   1.000
_cell.angle_alpha   90.00
_cell.angle_beta   90.00
_cell.angle_gamma   90.00
#
_symmetry.space_group_name_H-M   'P 1'
#
loop_
_entity.id
_entity.type
_entity.pdbx_description
1 polymer ?
#
loop_
_entity_poly.entity_id
_entity_poly.type
_entity_poly.pdbx_seq_one_letter_code
_entity_poly.pdbx_strand_id
1 'polypeptide(L)' 'MYELPSMEEVSKVVIDESVINGESAPLLIYSANESQAAGAE' A
#
# COMPACT_ATOMS: atom_id res chain seq x y z
N MET A 1 -10.69 6.47 0.80
CA MET A 1 -10.94 6.14 -0.63
C MET A 1 -10.90 7.37 -1.54
N TYR A 2 -11.33 8.55 -1.10
CA TYR A 2 -11.23 9.78 -1.92
C TYR A 2 -9.81 10.10 -2.40
N GLU A 3 -8.81 9.72 -1.63
CA GLU A 3 -7.40 9.97 -1.96
C GLU A 3 -6.78 8.88 -2.84
N LEU A 4 -7.39 7.69 -2.90
CA LEU A 4 -6.83 6.53 -3.62
C LEU A 4 -6.68 6.80 -5.14
N PRO A 5 -7.64 7.44 -5.85
CA PRO A 5 -7.45 7.81 -7.26
C PRO A 5 -6.32 8.80 -7.51
N SER A 6 -5.86 9.52 -6.49
CA SER A 6 -4.78 10.52 -6.58
C SER A 6 -3.44 9.99 -6.09
N MET A 7 -3.39 8.79 -5.51
CA MET A 7 -2.15 8.16 -5.08
C MET A 7 -1.46 7.49 -6.26
N GLU A 8 -0.24 7.90 -6.55
CA GLU A 8 0.55 7.28 -7.60
C GLU A 8 1.12 5.94 -7.13
N GLU A 9 1.21 4.99 -8.08
CA GLU A 9 1.89 3.71 -7.91
C GLU A 9 1.33 2.76 -6.84
N VAL A 10 0.14 2.99 -6.28
CA VAL A 10 -0.52 2.00 -5.41
C VAL A 10 -0.97 0.80 -6.25
N SER A 11 -0.43 -0.38 -5.96
CA SER A 11 -0.72 -1.63 -6.67
C SER A 11 -1.73 -2.51 -5.96
N LYS A 12 -1.75 -2.46 -4.62
CA LYS A 12 -2.65 -3.26 -3.81
C LYS A 12 -2.97 -2.56 -2.51
N VAL A 13 -4.22 -2.68 -2.08
CA VAL A 13 -4.69 -2.24 -0.77
C VAL A 13 -5.11 -3.48 0.00
N VAL A 14 -4.61 -3.64 1.22
CA VAL A 14 -4.96 -4.76 2.11
C VAL A 14 -5.85 -4.24 3.24
N ILE A 15 -6.99 -4.92 3.40
CA ILE A 15 -7.97 -4.65 4.45
C ILE A 15 -8.09 -5.91 5.29
N ASP A 16 -7.76 -5.81 6.57
CA ASP A 16 -7.95 -6.87 7.56
C ASP A 16 -8.98 -6.46 8.63
N GLU A 17 -9.25 -7.36 9.57
CA GLU A 17 -10.26 -7.18 10.63
C GLU A 17 -10.06 -5.90 11.45
N SER A 18 -8.81 -5.52 11.75
CA SER A 18 -8.53 -4.31 12.53
C SER A 18 -8.94 -3.03 11.79
N VAL A 19 -8.85 -3.03 10.46
CA VAL A 19 -9.32 -1.93 9.62
C VAL A 19 -10.84 -1.88 9.59
N ILE A 20 -11.50 -3.03 9.59
CA ILE A 20 -12.97 -3.11 9.67
C ILE A 20 -13.49 -2.62 11.02
N ASN A 21 -12.77 -2.93 12.11
CA ASN A 21 -13.09 -2.46 13.46
C ASN A 21 -12.70 -0.99 13.71
N GLY A 22 -11.99 -0.35 12.78
CA GLY A 22 -11.55 1.05 12.89
C GLY A 22 -10.34 1.25 13.81
N GLU A 23 -9.63 0.17 14.13
CA GLU A 23 -8.48 0.18 15.04
C GLU A 23 -7.17 0.51 14.32
N SER A 24 -7.13 0.35 12.99
CA SER A 24 -5.93 0.60 12.18
C SER A 24 -6.27 1.10 10.77
N ALA A 25 -5.29 1.74 10.14
CA ALA A 25 -5.42 2.21 8.75
C ALA A 25 -5.11 1.07 7.75
N PRO A 26 -5.70 1.10 6.54
CA PRO A 26 -5.37 0.17 5.46
C PRO A 26 -3.87 0.15 5.12
N LEU A 27 -3.35 -1.03 4.81
CA LEU A 27 -2.00 -1.17 4.29
C LEU A 27 -1.98 -0.94 2.76
N LEU A 28 -1.14 -0.01 2.32
CA LEU A 28 -0.93 0.31 0.91
C LEU A 28 0.36 -0.33 0.42
N ILE A 29 0.25 -1.16 -0.60
CA ILE A 29 1.38 -1.76 -1.30
C ILE A 29 1.57 -0.98 -2.59
N TYR A 30 2.76 -0.43 -2.76
CA TYR A 30 3.15 0.30 -3.95
C TYR A 30 3.84 -0.65 -4.93
N SER A 31 3.65 -0.45 -6.22
CA SER A 31 4.43 -1.12 -7.26
C SER A 31 5.91 -0.81 -7.02
N ALA A 32 6.75 -1.84 -6.97
CA ALA A 32 8.18 -1.62 -7.11
C ALA A 32 8.42 -1.16 -8.56
N ASN A 33 8.96 0.03 -8.75
CA ASN A 33 9.67 0.29 -10.00
C ASN A 33 10.76 -0.79 -10.10
N GLU A 34 10.86 -1.45 -11.24
CA GLU A 34 11.86 -2.49 -11.53
C GLU A 34 13.32 -1.99 -11.34
N SER A 35 13.49 -0.70 -11.04
CA SER A 35 14.75 -0.02 -10.74
C SER A 35 15.22 -0.07 -9.29
N GLN A 36 14.43 -0.56 -8.32
CA GLN A 36 14.91 -0.70 -6.93
C GLN A 36 15.43 -2.12 -6.64
N ALA A 37 16.39 -2.57 -7.45
CA ALA A 37 17.37 -3.53 -6.97
C ALA A 37 18.32 -2.79 -6.02
N ALA A 38 17.97 -2.70 -4.74
CA ALA A 38 18.84 -2.17 -3.70
C ALA A 38 19.05 -3.23 -2.62
N GLY A 39 20.19 -3.91 -2.74
CA GLY A 39 21.04 -4.34 -1.61
C GLY A 39 20.50 -5.44 -0.71
N ALA A 40 20.90 -6.68 -1.00
CA ALA A 40 21.21 -7.67 0.02
C ALA A 40 22.63 -8.19 -0.25
N GLU A 41 23.62 -7.45 0.26
CA GLU A 41 24.86 -8.04 0.77
C GLU A 41 24.76 -8.08 2.30
#